data_AF-A0AAV2RFU9-F1
#
_entry.id   AF-A0AAV2RFU9-F1
#
_cell.length_a   1.000
_cell.length_b   1.000
_cell.length_c   1.000
_cell.angle_alpha   90.00
_cell.angle_beta   90.00
_cell.angle_gamma   90.00
#
_symmetry.space_group_name_H-M   'P 1'
#
loop_
_entity.id
_entity.type
_entity.pdbx_description
1 polymer ?
#
loop_
_entity_poly.entity_id
_entity_poly.type
_entity_poly.pdbx_seq_one_letter_code
_entity_poly.pdbx_strand_id
1 'polypeptide(L)'
;MGESDYIIRIPMRWVALVTVSLPFGAFLSCIYLSVKYDFEESTATHCGVPNYLPSISSAIGAFSPQGYIWRSALALHSAPRFLVAAMYYRFNSRVLPNLKAYQVSNAYQNT
;
A
#
# COMPACT_ATOMS: atom_id res chain seq x y z
N MET A 1 -26.64 29.38 -3.06
CA MET A 1 -26.21 28.16 -3.74
C MET A 1 -24.70 28.32 -3.95
N GLY A 2 -23.90 27.94 -2.94
CA GLY A 2 -22.47 28.24 -2.95
C GLY A 2 -21.74 27.34 -3.94
N GLU A 3 -21.07 27.94 -4.92
CA GLU A 3 -20.17 27.22 -5.83
C GLU A 3 -19.10 26.51 -5.01
N SER A 4 -19.07 25.17 -5.04
CA SER A 4 -17.88 24.44 -4.60
C SER A 4 -16.85 24.54 -5.70
N ASP A 5 -16.06 25.61 -5.65
CA ASP A 5 -14.96 25.85 -6.55
C ASP A 5 -13.80 24.90 -6.17
N TYR A 6 -13.76 23.74 -6.83
CA TYR A 6 -12.67 22.79 -6.64
C TYR A 6 -11.44 23.31 -7.39
N ILE A 7 -10.40 23.70 -6.65
CA ILE A 7 -9.18 24.27 -7.24
C ILE A 7 -8.35 23.21 -8.00
N ILE A 8 -8.50 21.92 -7.65
CA ILE A 8 -7.68 20.83 -8.23
C ILE A 8 -8.55 19.60 -8.50
N ARG A 9 -8.55 19.12 -9.75
CA ARG A 9 -9.12 17.82 -10.15
C ARG A 9 -8.00 16.81 -10.40
N ILE A 10 -7.83 15.85 -9.49
CA ILE A 10 -6.88 14.75 -9.68
C ILE A 10 -7.66 13.48 -10.04
N PRO A 11 -7.38 12.84 -11.19
CA PRO A 11 -8.00 11.56 -11.53
C PRO A 11 -7.59 10.48 -10.52
N MET A 12 -8.57 9.75 -9.97
CA MET A 12 -8.33 8.69 -8.98
C MET A 12 -7.32 7.65 -9.46
N ARG A 13 -7.30 7.36 -10.77
CA ARG A 13 -6.31 6.47 -11.40
C ARG A 13 -4.87 6.88 -11.10
N TRP A 14 -4.55 8.17 -11.11
CA TRP A 14 -3.19 8.65 -10.88
C TRP A 14 -2.79 8.51 -9.43
N VAL A 15 -3.69 8.83 -8.50
CA VAL A 15 -3.47 8.61 -7.07
C VAL A 15 -3.20 7.14 -6.79
N ALA A 16 -4.00 6.25 -7.38
CA ALA A 16 -3.82 4.81 -7.24
C ALA A 16 -2.49 4.33 -7.83
N LEU A 17 -2.15 4.75 -9.06
CA LEU A 17 -0.91 4.39 -9.72
C LEU A 17 0.31 4.82 -8.91
N VAL A 18 0.37 6.08 -8.47
CA VAL A 18 1.48 6.61 -7.65
C VAL A 18 1.58 5.87 -6.32
N THR A 19 0.45 5.64 -5.66
CA THR A 19 0.41 4.96 -4.35
C THR A 19 0.94 3.52 -4.44
N VAL A 20 0.61 2.80 -5.53
CA VAL A 20 1.03 1.40 -5.72
C VAL A 20 2.44 1.29 -6.30
N SER A 21 2.86 2.23 -7.16
CA SER A 21 4.19 2.22 -7.75
C SER A 21 5.28 2.47 -6.71
N LEU A 22 4.97 3.18 -5.63
CA LEU A 22 5.94 3.58 -4.61
C LEU A 22 6.53 2.39 -3.83
N PRO A 23 5.74 1.50 -3.20
CA PRO A 23 6.29 0.28 -2.58
C PRO A 23 6.88 -0.70 -3.61
N PHE A 24 6.35 -0.73 -4.83
CA PHE A 24 6.91 -1.58 -5.90
C PHE A 24 8.31 -1.12 -6.32
N GLY A 25 8.50 0.18 -6.55
CA GLY A 25 9.82 0.75 -6.87
C GLY A 25 10.81 0.59 -5.71
N ALA A 26 10.36 0.78 -4.48
CA ALA A 26 11.18 0.55 -3.29
C ALA A 26 11.61 -0.91 -3.18
N PHE A 27 10.71 -1.87 -3.42
CA PHE A 27 11.02 -3.30 -3.41
C PHE A 27 12.09 -3.67 -4.43
N LEU A 28 11.94 -3.23 -5.68
CA LEU A 28 12.94 -3.47 -6.73
C LEU A 28 14.29 -2.85 -6.38
N SER A 29 14.28 -1.64 -5.80
CA SER A 29 15.50 -0.97 -5.36
C SER A 29 16.19 -1.73 -4.23
N CYS A 30 15.43 -2.27 -3.27
CA CYS A 30 15.97 -3.08 -2.17
C CYS A 30 16.64 -4.35 -2.71
N ILE A 31 15.99 -5.08 -3.62
CA ILE A 31 16.59 -6.26 -4.26
C ILE A 31 17.88 -5.89 -4.99
N TYR A 32 17.84 -4.84 -5.82
CA TYR A 32 19.01 -4.40 -6.58
C TYR A 32 20.18 -4.04 -5.67
N LEU A 33 19.94 -3.28 -4.60
CA LEU A 33 20.95 -2.90 -3.64
C LEU A 33 21.52 -4.12 -2.90
N SER A 34 20.66 -5.06 -2.46
CA SER A 34 21.13 -6.29 -1.80
C SER A 34 21.97 -7.17 -2.72
N VAL A 35 21.61 -7.31 -4.00
CA VAL A 35 22.41 -8.08 -4.97
C VAL A 35 23.74 -7.37 -5.28
N LYS A 36 23.76 -6.04 -5.31
CA LYS A 36 24.95 -5.27 -5.69
C LYS A 36 25.95 -5.09 -4.55
N TYR A 37 25.47 -4.80 -3.35
CA TYR A 37 26.30 -4.41 -2.21
C TYR A 37 26.41 -5.50 -1.15
N ASP A 38 25.38 -6.33 -0.99
CA ASP A 38 25.26 -7.30 0.12
C ASP A 38 25.08 -8.74 -0.41
N PHE A 39 25.69 -9.11 -1.54
CA PHE A 39 25.40 -10.38 -2.22
C PHE A 39 25.65 -11.59 -1.33
N GLU A 40 26.83 -11.68 -0.71
CA GLU A 40 27.20 -12.83 0.12
C GLU A 40 26.32 -12.94 1.38
N GLU A 41 26.10 -11.83 2.08
CA GLU A 41 25.30 -11.82 3.30
C GLU A 41 23.80 -12.04 3.02
N SER A 42 23.31 -11.51 1.90
CA SER A 42 21.90 -11.61 1.51
C SER A 42 21.53 -12.96 0.89
N THR A 43 22.51 -13.72 0.38
CA THR A 43 22.34 -15.07 -0.17
C THR A 43 22.90 -16.18 0.72
N ALA A 44 23.55 -15.83 1.84
CA ALA A 44 24.06 -16.76 2.83
C ALA A 44 22.95 -17.69 3.33
N THR A 45 23.21 -18.99 3.23
CA THR A 45 22.35 -20.01 3.83
C THR A 45 23.09 -20.73 4.94
N HIS A 46 22.36 -21.14 5.97
CA HIS A 46 22.89 -21.98 7.05
C HIS A 46 23.50 -23.29 6.52
N CYS A 47 23.04 -23.78 5.37
CA CYS A 47 23.52 -25.01 4.73
C CYS A 47 24.70 -24.78 3.77
N GLY A 48 25.13 -23.54 3.54
CA GLY A 48 26.22 -23.23 2.60
C GLY A 48 25.90 -23.47 1.12
N VAL A 49 24.61 -23.56 0.76
CA VAL A 49 24.15 -23.70 -0.63
C VAL A 49 24.01 -22.30 -1.25
N PRO A 50 24.58 -22.04 -2.44
CA PRO A 50 24.51 -20.74 -3.07
C PRO A 50 23.07 -20.43 -3.54
N ASN A 51 22.58 -19.25 -3.18
CA ASN A 51 21.35 -18.67 -3.73
C ASN A 51 21.71 -17.56 -4.72
N TYR A 52 20.95 -17.47 -5.81
CA TYR A 52 21.13 -16.42 -6.81
C TYR A 52 20.38 -15.13 -6.47
N LEU A 53 19.40 -15.21 -5.55
CA LEU A 53 18.60 -14.07 -5.12
C LEU A 53 18.49 -14.02 -3.59
N PRO A 54 18.51 -12.81 -3.02
CA PRO A 54 18.25 -12.64 -1.60
C PRO A 54 16.81 -13.01 -1.26
N SER A 55 16.59 -13.46 -0.03
CA SER A 55 15.22 -13.61 0.48
C SER A 55 14.53 -12.24 0.51
N ILE A 56 13.20 -12.20 0.31
CA ILE A 56 12.45 -10.95 0.35
C ILE A 56 12.64 -10.24 1.70
N SER A 57 12.60 -10.99 2.80
CA SER A 57 12.71 -10.44 4.15
C SER A 57 14.10 -9.84 4.41
N SER A 58 15.18 -10.48 3.95
CA SER A 58 16.52 -9.93 4.07
C SER A 58 16.68 -8.69 3.19
N ALA A 59 16.23 -8.72 1.93
CA ALA A 59 16.34 -7.60 1.02
C ALA A 59 15.65 -6.31 1.52
N ILE A 60 14.45 -6.43 2.10
CA ILE A 60 13.67 -5.25 2.54
C ILE A 60 13.95 -4.83 3.99
N GLY A 61 14.71 -5.60 4.77
CA GLY A 61 14.72 -5.47 6.23
C GLY A 61 16.05 -5.69 6.92
N ALA A 62 16.96 -6.50 6.37
CA ALA A 62 18.22 -6.84 7.02
C ALA A 62 19.32 -5.78 6.79
N PHE A 63 19.27 -5.09 5.65
CA PHE A 63 20.37 -4.23 5.19
C PHE A 63 20.03 -2.74 5.22
N SER A 64 21.05 -1.91 5.41
CA SER A 64 20.96 -0.45 5.31
C SER A 64 21.71 0.02 4.05
N PRO A 65 21.10 0.85 3.18
CA PRO A 65 19.91 1.69 3.40
C PRO A 65 18.55 1.06 3.01
N GLN A 66 18.51 -0.20 2.56
CA GLN A 66 17.32 -0.87 1.99
C GLN A 66 16.12 -0.86 2.94
N GLY A 67 16.34 -1.18 4.22
CA GLY A 67 15.30 -1.16 5.24
C GLY A 67 14.66 0.22 5.42
N TYR A 68 15.43 1.30 5.30
CA TYR A 68 14.90 2.66 5.37
C TYR A 68 14.08 3.01 4.13
N ILE A 69 14.57 2.66 2.94
CA ILE A 69 13.86 2.85 1.67
C ILE A 69 12.49 2.16 1.71
N TRP A 70 12.47 0.90 2.13
CA TRP A 70 11.25 0.12 2.28
C TRP A 70 10.26 0.75 3.28
N ARG A 71 10.73 1.09 4.48
CA ARG A 71 9.88 1.67 5.54
C ARG A 71 9.31 3.03 5.13
N SER A 72 10.12 3.89 4.52
CA SER A 72 9.68 5.20 4.03
C SER A 72 8.62 5.05 2.93
N ALA A 73 8.82 4.10 2.02
CA ALA A 73 7.84 3.81 0.98
C ALA A 73 6.52 3.28 1.54
N LEU A 74 6.60 2.39 2.54
CA LEU A 74 5.44 1.87 3.25
C LEU A 74 4.66 2.98 3.97
N ALA A 75 5.37 3.84 4.68
CA ALA A 75 4.79 4.98 5.38
C ALA A 75 4.10 5.95 4.41
N LEU A 76 4.77 6.32 3.31
CA LEU A 76 4.24 7.28 2.35
C LEU A 76 3.00 6.75 1.61
N HIS A 77 2.95 5.46 1.26
CA HIS A 77 1.77 4.89 0.62
C HIS A 77 0.59 4.73 1.60
N SER A 78 0.82 4.72 2.92
CA SER A 78 -0.22 4.42 3.91
C SER A 78 -1.27 5.54 3.97
N ALA A 79 -0.83 6.81 3.93
CA ALA A 79 -1.69 7.98 4.00
C ALA A 79 -2.79 8.00 2.91
N PRO A 80 -2.48 7.88 1.60
CA PRO A 80 -3.52 7.85 0.57
C PRO A 80 -4.46 6.65 0.70
N ARG A 81 -3.97 5.48 1.17
CA ARG A 81 -4.84 4.32 1.44
C ARG A 81 -5.86 4.61 2.54
N PHE A 82 -5.43 5.16 3.66
CA PHE A 82 -6.33 5.50 4.75
C PHE A 82 -7.32 6.60 4.37
N LEU A 83 -6.88 7.61 3.61
CA LEU A 83 -7.76 8.64 3.07
C LEU A 83 -8.87 8.03 2.20
N VAL A 84 -8.50 7.18 1.24
CA VAL A 84 -9.45 6.52 0.34
C VAL A 84 -10.40 5.61 1.11
N ALA A 85 -9.89 4.85 2.08
CA ALA A 85 -10.72 4.01 2.94
C ALA A 85 -11.75 4.84 3.73
N ALA A 86 -11.34 5.98 4.29
CA ALA A 86 -12.25 6.89 4.99
C ALA A 86 -13.30 7.51 4.05
N MET A 87 -12.92 7.88 2.83
CA MET A 87 -13.85 8.37 1.81
C MET A 87 -14.87 7.31 1.41
N TYR A 88 -14.42 6.08 1.13
CA TYR A 88 -15.29 4.95 0.81
C TYR A 88 -16.20 4.58 1.96
N TYR A 89 -15.70 4.57 3.19
CA TYR A 89 -16.52 4.35 4.38
C TYR A 89 -17.65 5.38 4.45
N ARG A 90 -17.34 6.68 4.34
CA ARG A 90 -18.34 7.75 4.34
C ARG A 90 -19.34 7.64 3.19
N PHE A 91 -18.89 7.27 2.00
CA PHE A 91 -19.76 7.06 0.84
C PHE A 91 -20.70 5.88 1.09
N ASN A 92 -20.17 4.73 1.51
CA ASN A 92 -20.95 3.53 1.79
C ASN A 92 -21.92 3.74 2.95
N SER A 93 -21.53 4.43 4.03
CA SER A 93 -22.44 4.78 5.12
C SER A 93 -23.57 5.71 4.70
N ARG A 94 -23.44 6.45 3.59
CA ARG A 94 -24.55 7.25 3.02
C ARG A 94 -25.40 6.43 2.07
N VAL A 95 -24.79 5.57 1.25
CA VAL A 95 -25.50 4.78 0.24
C VAL A 95 -26.23 3.58 0.87
N LEU A 96 -25.54 2.79 1.71
CA LEU A 96 -26.07 1.54 2.27
C LEU A 96 -27.39 1.74 3.04
N PRO A 97 -27.57 2.75 3.93
CA PRO A 97 -28.85 2.98 4.61
C PRO A 97 -30.03 3.24 3.67
N ASN A 98 -29.74 3.73 2.46
CA ASN A 98 -30.73 4.07 1.45
C ASN A 98 -30.99 2.92 0.46
N LEU A 99 -30.25 1.82 0.51
CA LEU A 99 -30.51 0.66 -0.34
C LEU A 99 -31.71 -0.14 0.20
N LYS A 100 -32.66 -0.47 -0.67
CA LYS A 100 -33.84 -1.29 -0.31
C LYS A 100 -33.47 -2.57 0.44
N ALA A 101 -32.43 -3.27 0.01
CA ALA A 101 -31.97 -4.50 0.67
C ALA A 101 -31.54 -4.28 2.12
N TYR A 102 -30.86 -3.15 2.40
CA TYR A 102 -30.46 -2.79 3.76
C TYR A 102 -31.67 -2.34 4.59
N GLN A 103 -32.58 -1.56 4.01
CA GLN A 103 -33.82 -1.14 4.69
C GLN A 103 -34.68 -2.33 5.10
N VAL A 104 -34.85 -3.31 4.19
CA VAL A 104 -35.57 -4.55 4.45
C VAL A 104 -34.89 -5.35 5.53
N SER A 105 -33.56 -5.58 5.43
CA SER A 105 -32.79 -6.30 6.47
C SER A 105 -32.94 -5.63 7.84
N ASN A 106 -32.87 -4.30 7.90
CA ASN A 106 -32.97 -3.55 9.15
C ASN A 106 -34.40 -3.58 9.73
N ALA A 107 -35.43 -3.62 8.88
CA ALA A 107 -36.82 -3.79 9.31
C ALA A 107 -37.08 -5.18 9.94
N TYR A 108 -36.47 -6.25 9.41
CA TYR A 108 -36.53 -7.59 9.98
C TYR A 108 -35.79 -7.72 11.32
N GLN A 109 -34.70 -6.97 11.53
CA GLN A 109 -33.93 -7.02 12.77
C GLN A 109 -34.59 -6.29 13.95
N ASN A 110 -35.57 -5.43 13.69
CA ASN A 110 -36.28 -4.62 14.70
C ASN A 110 -37.72 -5.11 15.00
N THR A 111 -38.14 -6.25 14.46
CA THR A 111 -39.39 -6.97 14.80
C THR A 111 -39.08 -8.20 15.63
#